data_AF-A0A6N2TL25-F1
#
_entry.id   AF-A0A6N2TL25-F1
#
_cell.length_a   1.000
_cell.length_b   1.000
_cell.length_c   1.000
_cell.angle_alpha   90.00
_cell.angle_beta   90.00
_cell.angle_gamma   90.00
#
_symmetry.space_group_name_H-M   'P 1'
#
loop_
_entity.id
_entity.type
_entity.pdbx_description
1 polymer ?
#
loop_
_entity_poly.entity_id
_entity_poly.type
_entity_poly.pdbx_seq_one_letter_code
_entity_poly.pdbx_strand_id
1 'polypeptide(L)'
;MHVVDTVHKTELDTDYNGLIDFMVKGRQVDLYLPKEKTDSDGYLTWDVEHWTSVDGRRFIRCYSLKGRVLRDSTSHNTYDMKNDFHPEEAEKVCLS
;
A
#
# COMPACT_ATOMS: atom_id res chain seq x y z
N MET A 1 -1.10 -12.13 7.72
CA MET A 1 -0.75 -10.88 8.41
C MET A 1 -2.02 -10.25 8.94
N HIS A 2 -1.88 -9.50 10.04
CA HIS A 2 -2.99 -8.82 10.68
C HIS A 2 -3.29 -7.50 9.99
N VAL A 3 -4.57 -7.24 9.69
CA VAL A 3 -5.01 -6.08 8.93
C VAL A 3 -6.17 -5.40 9.64
N VAL A 4 -6.06 -4.08 9.80
CA VAL A 4 -7.09 -3.24 10.42
C VAL A 4 -7.99 -2.67 9.34
N ASP A 5 -9.24 -3.10 9.30
CA ASP A 5 -10.26 -2.50 8.43
C ASP A 5 -10.84 -1.25 9.09
N THR A 6 -10.41 -0.09 8.62
CA THR A 6 -10.81 1.20 9.19
C THR A 6 -12.24 1.60 8.83
N VAL A 7 -12.77 1.08 7.72
CA VAL A 7 -14.14 1.33 7.26
C VAL A 7 -15.13 0.55 8.11
N HIS A 8 -14.89 -0.75 8.29
CA HIS A 8 -15.77 -1.62 9.07
C HIS A 8 -15.43 -1.68 10.56
N LYS A 9 -14.34 -1.03 11.00
CA LYS A 9 -13.84 -1.00 12.38
C LYS A 9 -13.62 -2.41 12.95
N THR A 10 -13.10 -3.30 12.11
CA THR A 10 -12.78 -4.69 12.47
C THR A 10 -11.34 -4.98 12.15
N GLU A 11 -10.82 -6.02 12.77
CA GLU A 11 -9.55 -6.62 12.43
C GLU A 11 -9.80 -7.93 11.68
N LEU A 12 -8.93 -8.27 10.75
CA LEU A 12 -8.94 -9.55 10.06
C LEU A 12 -7.53 -10.02 9.73
N ASP A 13 -7.38 -11.32 9.57
CA ASP A 13 -6.15 -11.92 9.06
C ASP A 13 -6.30 -12.23 7.59
N THR A 14 -5.31 -11.81 6.80
CA THR A 14 -5.26 -12.12 5.36
C THR A 14 -3.81 -12.30 4.91
N ASP A 15 -3.63 -12.74 3.68
CA ASP A 15 -2.33 -12.90 3.05
C ASP A 15 -2.11 -11.88 1.92
N TYR A 16 -0.97 -11.99 1.24
CA TYR A 16 -0.65 -11.15 0.11
C TYR A 16 -1.76 -11.14 -0.96
N ASN A 17 -2.29 -12.30 -1.33
CA ASN A 17 -3.31 -12.41 -2.36
C ASN A 17 -4.63 -11.79 -1.91
N GLY A 18 -4.99 -11.95 -0.64
CA GLY A 18 -6.17 -11.30 -0.10
C GLY A 18 -6.09 -9.77 -0.14
N LEU A 19 -4.90 -9.18 0.11
CA LEU A 19 -4.69 -7.74 -0.07
C LEU A 19 -4.86 -7.30 -1.52
N ILE A 20 -4.31 -8.05 -2.48
CA ILE A 20 -4.53 -7.81 -3.91
C ILE A 20 -6.02 -7.86 -4.24
N ASP A 21 -6.74 -8.87 -3.75
CA ASP A 21 -8.18 -9.02 -3.98
C ASP A 21 -8.97 -7.84 -3.41
N PHE A 22 -8.59 -7.31 -2.24
CA PHE A 22 -9.21 -6.09 -1.70
C PHE A 22 -8.99 -4.90 -2.63
N MET A 23 -7.76 -4.69 -3.11
CA MET A 23 -7.46 -3.61 -4.07
C MET A 23 -8.28 -3.74 -5.35
N VAL A 24 -8.35 -4.95 -5.93
CA VAL A 24 -9.12 -5.22 -7.16
C VAL A 24 -10.62 -4.98 -6.94
N LYS A 25 -11.12 -5.21 -5.72
CA LYS A 25 -12.51 -4.87 -5.32
C LYS A 25 -12.73 -3.38 -5.06
N GLY A 26 -11.75 -2.53 -5.36
CA GLY A 26 -11.85 -1.08 -5.26
C GLY A 26 -11.55 -0.53 -3.88
N ARG A 27 -10.96 -1.32 -2.98
CA ARG A 27 -10.49 -0.83 -1.68
C ARG A 27 -9.07 -0.32 -1.75
N GLN A 28 -8.70 0.52 -0.79
CA GLN A 28 -7.33 0.97 -0.63
C GLN A 28 -6.64 0.14 0.46
N VAL A 29 -5.38 -0.22 0.21
CA VAL A 29 -4.50 -0.89 1.16
C VAL A 29 -3.40 0.09 1.54
N ASP A 30 -3.36 0.46 2.81
CA ASP A 30 -2.37 1.38 3.36
C ASP A 30 -1.30 0.61 4.13
N LEU A 31 -0.04 0.81 3.76
CA LEU A 31 1.13 0.25 4.44
C LEU A 31 1.83 1.35 5.22
N TYR A 32 1.87 1.24 6.54
CA TYR A 32 2.64 2.11 7.41
C TYR A 32 4.00 1.47 7.67
N LEU A 33 5.06 2.14 7.23
CA LEU A 33 6.42 1.63 7.35
C LEU A 33 6.98 1.91 8.75
N PRO A 34 7.81 1.00 9.31
CA PRO A 34 8.42 1.20 10.63
C PRO A 34 9.42 2.37 10.67
N LYS A 35 9.86 2.84 9.49
CA LYS A 35 10.75 3.99 9.32
C LYS A 35 10.54 4.62 7.95
N GLU A 36 10.96 5.88 7.83
CA GLU A 36 11.01 6.58 6.55
C GLU A 36 11.88 5.80 5.55
N LYS A 37 11.38 5.64 4.32
CA LYS A 37 12.06 5.04 3.18
C LYS A 37 12.31 6.13 2.15
N THR A 38 13.49 6.12 1.54
CA THR A 38 13.84 7.01 0.44
C THR A 38 14.10 6.17 -0.81
N ASP A 39 13.69 6.66 -1.97
CA ASP A 39 13.98 6.02 -3.26
C ASP A 39 15.49 6.00 -3.56
N SER A 40 15.88 5.25 -4.59
CA SER A 40 17.28 5.09 -4.97
C SER A 40 17.97 6.39 -5.35
N ASP A 41 17.20 7.34 -5.87
CA ASP A 41 17.69 8.60 -6.41
C ASP A 41 17.73 9.72 -5.35
N GLY A 42 17.21 9.45 -4.14
CA GLY A 42 17.21 10.41 -3.03
C GLY A 42 16.18 11.53 -3.16
N TYR A 43 15.21 11.38 -4.07
CA TYR A 43 14.24 12.42 -4.41
C TYR A 43 12.95 12.29 -3.59
N LEU A 44 12.50 11.06 -3.34
CA LEU A 44 11.23 10.79 -2.69
C LEU A 44 11.46 10.08 -1.35
N THR A 45 10.93 10.65 -0.27
CA THR A 45 10.94 10.04 1.06
C THR A 45 9.52 9.89 1.58
N TRP A 46 9.16 8.70 2.09
CA TRP A 46 7.81 8.38 2.56
C TRP A 46 7.84 7.50 3.82
N ASP A 47 6.78 7.56 4.61
CA ASP A 47 6.53 6.65 5.74
C ASP A 47 5.23 5.85 5.58
N VAL A 48 4.40 6.19 4.59
CA VAL A 48 3.18 5.45 4.26
C VAL A 48 3.06 5.27 2.75
N GLU A 49 2.64 4.06 2.35
CA GLU A 49 2.28 3.73 0.98
C GLU A 49 0.78 3.47 0.88
N HIS A 50 0.13 4.05 -0.13
CA HIS A 50 -1.29 3.91 -0.40
C HIS A 50 -1.48 3.17 -1.72
N TRP A 51 -1.98 1.94 -1.65
CA TRP A 51 -2.12 1.06 -2.80
C TRP A 51 -3.58 0.91 -3.22
N THR A 52 -3.85 1.16 -4.50
CA THR A 52 -5.18 1.04 -5.11
C THR A 52 -5.10 0.34 -6.45
N SER A 53 -6.20 -0.29 -6.88
CA SER A 53 -6.33 -0.83 -8.25
C SER A 53 -7.20 0.10 -9.11
N VAL A 54 -6.82 0.28 -10.37
CA VAL A 54 -7.57 1.11 -11.33
C VAL A 54 -8.61 0.28 -12.10
N ASP A 55 -8.18 -0.88 -12.59
CA ASP A 55 -8.98 -1.74 -13.48
C ASP A 55 -8.76 -3.23 -13.19
N GLY A 56 -8.23 -3.57 -12.01
CA GLY A 56 -7.87 -4.93 -11.64
C GLY A 56 -6.57 -5.45 -12.24
N ARG A 57 -5.91 -4.66 -13.12
CA ARG A 57 -4.63 -5.04 -13.76
C ARG A 57 -3.52 -4.04 -13.49
N ARG A 58 -3.88 -2.77 -13.31
CA ARG A 58 -2.99 -1.66 -12.97
C ARG A 58 -3.22 -1.23 -11.55
N PHE A 59 -2.13 -1.03 -10.82
CA PHE A 59 -2.12 -0.57 -9.45
C PHE A 59 -1.39 0.75 -9.36
N ILE A 60 -1.86 1.63 -8.49
CA ILE A 60 -1.22 2.91 -8.21
C ILE A 60 -0.76 2.86 -6.76
N ARG A 61 0.51 3.20 -6.56
CA ARG A 61 1.09 3.50 -5.26
C ARG A 61 1.24 5.01 -5.12
N CYS A 62 0.51 5.59 -4.19
CA CYS A 62 0.71 6.95 -3.71
C CYS A 62 1.48 6.92 -2.39
N TYR A 63 2.06 8.05 -2.01
CA TYR A 63 2.94 8.13 -0.85
C TYR A 63 2.50 9.24 0.10
N SER A 64 2.72 9.03 1.40
CA SER A 64 2.66 10.10 2.39
C SER A 64 3.95 10.13 3.21
N LEU A 65 4.26 11.33 3.73
CA LEU A 65 5.34 11.55 4.68
C LEU A 65 4.82 12.39 5.84
N LYS A 66 4.91 11.87 7.07
CA LYS A 66 4.54 12.58 8.32
C LYS A 66 3.12 13.14 8.26
N GLY A 67 2.20 12.35 7.71
CA GLY A 67 0.78 12.72 7.55
C GLY A 67 0.48 13.69 6.39
N ARG A 68 1.46 14.02 5.54
CA ARG A 68 1.24 14.80 4.32
C ARG A 68 1.29 13.90 3.09
N VAL A 69 0.23 13.94 2.29
CA VAL A 69 0.19 13.25 1.00
C VAL A 69 1.15 13.92 0.03
N LEU A 70 1.99 13.12 -0.60
CA LEU A 70 2.95 13.56 -1.61
C LEU A 70 2.28 13.61 -2.99
N ARG A 71 2.85 14.41 -3.89
CA ARG A 71 2.31 14.55 -5.26
C ARG A 71 2.72 13.40 -6.18
N ASP A 72 3.84 12.78 -5.87
CA ASP A 72 4.42 11.69 -6.63
C ASP A 72 3.61 10.40 -6.43
N SER A 73 3.54 9.60 -7.49
CA SER A 73 2.91 8.29 -7.47
C SER A 73 3.61 7.38 -8.48
N THR A 74 3.53 6.07 -8.26
CA THR A 74 4.05 5.06 -9.18
C THR A 74 2.93 4.15 -9.66
N SER A 75 3.03 3.71 -10.91
CA SER A 75 2.07 2.79 -11.53
C SER A 75 2.72 1.44 -11.74
N HIS A 76 1.99 0.38 -11.42
CA HIS A 76 2.47 -1.00 -11.37
C HIS A 76 1.51 -1.91 -12.12
N ASN A 77 2.04 -2.91 -12.81
CA ASN A 77 1.24 -4.03 -13.34
C ASN A 77 1.27 -5.23 -12.37
N THR A 78 0.49 -6.28 -12.67
CA THR A 78 0.42 -7.50 -11.83
C THR A 78 1.75 -8.23 -11.63
N TYR A 79 2.70 -8.11 -12.55
CA TYR A 79 4.04 -8.67 -12.40
C TYR A 79 4.91 -7.80 -11.49
N ASP A 80 4.82 -6.48 -11.63
CA ASP A 80 5.55 -5.50 -10.80
C ASP A 80 5.14 -5.65 -9.32
N MET A 81 3.85 -5.91 -9.04
CA MET A 81 3.35 -6.12 -7.67
C MET A 81 4.16 -7.16 -6.89
N LYS A 82 4.72 -8.20 -7.54
CA LYS A 82 5.53 -9.22 -6.87
C LYS A 82 6.87 -8.71 -6.36
N ASN A 83 7.39 -7.63 -6.96
CA ASN A 83 8.68 -7.04 -6.65
C ASN A 83 8.58 -5.70 -5.90
N ASP A 84 7.42 -5.05 -5.93
CA ASP A 84 7.25 -3.69 -5.41
C ASP A 84 6.29 -3.60 -4.21
N PHE A 85 5.36 -4.56 -4.06
CA PHE A 85 4.40 -4.57 -2.97
C PHE A 85 4.86 -5.51 -1.86
N HIS A 86 5.35 -4.95 -0.77
CA HIS A 86 5.93 -5.67 0.37
C HIS A 86 5.18 -5.41 1.68
N PRO A 87 3.92 -5.86 1.79
CA PRO A 87 3.11 -5.64 3.00
C PRO A 87 3.70 -6.30 4.26
N GLU A 88 4.57 -7.29 4.12
CA GLU A 88 5.32 -7.92 5.21
C GLU A 88 6.37 -7.01 5.86
N GLU A 89 6.85 -5.99 5.16
CA GLU A 89 7.80 -5.00 5.70
C GLU A 89 7.09 -3.89 6.50
N ALA A 90 5.76 -3.81 6.40
CA ALA A 90 4.97 -2.80 7.09
C ALA A 90 4.83 -3.13 8.58
N GLU A 91 4.90 -2.10 9.43
CA GLU A 91 4.57 -2.21 10.85
C GLU A 91 3.06 -2.36 11.04
N LYS A 92 2.27 -1.73 10.17
CA LYS A 92 0.82 -1.77 10.20
C LYS A 92 0.24 -1.75 8.80
N VAL A 93 -0.77 -2.60 8.58
CA VAL A 93 -1.55 -2.65 7.35
C VAL A 93 -2.99 -2.27 7.64
N CYS A 94 -3.52 -1.30 6.90
CA CYS A 94 -4.92 -0.87 7.03
C CYS A 94 -5.66 -1.05 5.70
N LEU A 95 -6.95 -1.38 5.80
CA LEU A 95 -7.88 -1.23 4.68
C LEU A 95 -8.71 0.04 4.88
N SER A 96 -8.79 0.85 3.82
CA SER A 96 -9.62 2.05 3.72
C SER A 96 -10.67 1.94 2.61
#